data_AF-A0A3B0W3Q0-F1
#
_entry.id   AF-A0A3B0W3Q0-F1
#
_cell.length_a   1.000
_cell.length_b   1.000
_cell.length_c   1.000
_cell.angle_alpha   90.00
_cell.angle_beta   90.00
_cell.angle_gamma   90.00
#
_symmetry.space_group_name_H-M   'P 1'
#
loop_
_entity.id
_entity.type
_entity.pdbx_description
1 polymer ?
#
loop_
_entity_poly.entity_id
_entity_poly.type
_entity_poly.pdbx_seq_one_letter_code
_entity_poly.pdbx_strand_id
1 'polypeptide(L)'
;MSINLIISFFLAGLAFGSWFLMAGLAFYAGRTRVKKIDKIAHGFEIPHDSIFFLVMRVPNYGGALLWQWYAKRIGLAGKIEHFDQRFRWPFIAAFLLMLFGVLMLIAMVLFDHYAGIT
;
A
#
# COMPACT_ATOMS: atom_id res chain seq x y z
N MET A 1 -12.26 28.23 13.49
CA MET A 1 -12.12 27.19 12.44
C MET A 1 -13.51 26.61 12.21
N SER A 2 -14.02 26.58 10.98
CA SER A 2 -15.35 25.98 10.73
C SER A 2 -15.30 24.46 10.94
N ILE A 3 -16.43 23.86 11.30
CA ILE A 3 -16.55 22.40 11.48
C ILE A 3 -16.14 21.66 10.20
N ASN A 4 -16.51 22.19 9.03
CA ASN A 4 -16.14 21.61 7.74
C ASN A 4 -14.62 21.61 7.53
N LEU A 5 -13.93 22.69 7.92
CA LEU A 5 -12.47 22.75 7.86
C LEU A 5 -11.83 21.70 8.78
N ILE A 6 -12.36 21.52 10.00
CA ILE A 6 -11.88 20.50 10.95
C ILE A 6 -12.00 19.09 10.35
N ILE A 7 -13.15 18.77 9.75
CA ILE A 7 -13.40 17.48 9.13
C ILE A 7 -12.43 17.24 7.96
N SER A 8 -12.20 18.24 7.11
CA SER A 8 -11.25 18.10 6.00
C SER A 8 -9.81 17.94 6.45
N PHE A 9 -9.38 18.68 7.48
CA PHE A 9 -8.05 18.47 8.07
C PHE A 9 -7.91 17.07 8.67
N PHE A 10 -8.98 16.55 9.28
CA PHE A 10 -8.99 15.20 9.83
C PHE A 10 -8.88 14.13 8.73
N LEU A 11 -9.67 14.25 7.66
CA LEU A 11 -9.62 13.34 6.51
C LEU A 11 -8.26 13.38 5.81
N ALA A 12 -7.71 14.57 5.61
CA ALA A 12 -6.36 14.74 5.09
C ALA A 12 -5.31 14.09 6.01
N GLY A 13 -5.41 14.33 7.32
CA GLY A 13 -4.53 13.71 8.31
C GLY A 13 -4.57 12.18 8.28
N LEU A 14 -5.75 11.58 8.15
CA LEU A 14 -5.91 10.13 7.99
C LEU A 14 -5.29 9.63 6.68
N ALA A 15 -5.51 10.34 5.56
CA ALA A 15 -4.94 9.98 4.27
C ALA A 15 -3.40 10.01 4.31
N PHE A 16 -2.81 11.16 4.68
CA PHE A 16 -1.35 11.31 4.73
C PHE A 16 -0.72 10.43 5.81
N GLY A 17 -1.35 10.30 6.97
CA GLY A 17 -0.88 9.41 8.04
C GLY A 17 -0.82 7.95 7.60
N SER A 18 -1.85 7.48 6.90
CA SER A 18 -1.87 6.12 6.37
C SER A 18 -0.78 5.87 5.33
N TRP A 19 -0.53 6.82 4.42
CA TRP A 19 0.54 6.73 3.43
C TRP A 19 1.94 6.82 4.03
N PHE A 20 2.11 7.61 5.09
CA PHE A 20 3.35 7.65 5.85
C PHE A 20 3.64 6.30 6.52
N LEU A 21 2.64 5.71 7.18
CA LEU A 21 2.75 4.36 7.78
C LEU A 21 3.00 3.29 6.71
N MET A 22 2.32 3.37 5.57
CA MET A 22 2.56 2.50 4.42
C MET A 22 4.02 2.61 3.96
N ALA A 23 4.55 3.81 3.77
CA ALA A 23 5.93 4.02 3.35
C ALA A 23 6.94 3.46 4.36
N GLY A 24 6.68 3.65 5.66
CA GLY A 24 7.49 3.04 6.73
C GLY A 24 7.48 1.51 6.70
N LEU A 25 6.30 0.90 6.53
CA LEU A 25 6.16 -0.56 6.41
C LEU A 25 6.81 -1.09 5.12
N ALA A 26 6.64 -0.39 4.01
CA ALA A 26 7.25 -0.72 2.73
C ALA A 26 8.78 -0.61 2.80
N PHE A 27 9.31 0.36 3.53
CA PHE A 27 10.74 0.49 3.78
C PHE A 27 11.27 -0.65 4.67
N TYR A 28 10.57 -0.97 5.75
CA TYR A 28 10.91 -2.09 6.63
C TYR A 28 10.89 -3.44 5.89
N ALA A 29 9.83 -3.70 5.12
CA ALA A 29 9.69 -4.89 4.30
C ALA A 29 10.70 -4.90 3.12
N GLY A 30 10.95 -3.73 2.55
CA GLY A 30 11.90 -3.48 1.48
C GLY A 30 13.32 -3.93 1.82
N ARG A 31 13.81 -3.44 2.95
CA ARG A 31 15.19 -3.68 3.41
C ARG A 31 15.47 -5.14 3.76
N THR A 32 14.44 -5.90 4.16
CA THR A 32 14.63 -7.25 4.72
C THR A 32 14.22 -8.36 3.78
N ARG A 33 13.23 -8.11 2.90
CA ARG A 33 12.37 -9.17 2.37
C ARG A 33 11.93 -8.97 0.92
N VAL A 34 11.87 -7.74 0.39
CA VAL A 34 11.46 -7.47 -1.00
C VAL A 34 12.31 -8.18 -2.04
N LYS A 35 13.64 -8.20 -1.90
CA LYS A 35 14.52 -8.87 -2.87
C LYS A 35 14.21 -10.36 -3.05
N LYS A 36 13.74 -11.03 -1.99
CA LYS A 36 13.29 -12.42 -2.07
C LYS A 36 12.01 -12.54 -2.89
N ILE A 37 11.08 -11.60 -2.76
CA ILE A 37 9.89 -11.54 -3.63
C ILE A 37 10.31 -11.24 -5.05
N ASP A 38 11.17 -10.26 -5.29
CA ASP A 38 11.60 -9.89 -6.64
C ASP A 38 12.19 -11.10 -7.37
N LYS A 39 13.08 -11.84 -6.70
CA LYS A 39 13.71 -13.05 -7.24
C LYS A 39 12.69 -14.14 -7.59
N ILE A 40 11.67 -14.32 -6.74
CA ILE A 40 10.61 -15.32 -6.96
C ILE A 40 9.62 -14.85 -8.04
N ALA A 41 9.32 -13.56 -8.08
CA ALA A 41 8.37 -12.94 -9.00
C ALA A 41 8.92 -12.84 -10.41
N HIS A 42 10.14 -12.32 -10.54
CA HIS A 42 10.76 -11.88 -11.79
C HIS A 42 11.96 -12.75 -12.21
N GLY A 43 12.45 -13.63 -11.34
CA GLY A 43 13.64 -14.48 -11.61
C GLY A 43 14.97 -13.80 -11.35
N PHE A 44 14.98 -12.50 -11.02
CA PHE A 44 16.17 -11.71 -10.70
C PHE A 44 15.88 -10.74 -9.55
N GLU A 45 16.94 -10.31 -8.86
CA GLU A 45 16.84 -9.31 -7.79
C GLU A 45 16.85 -7.91 -8.40
N ILE A 46 15.87 -7.07 -8.03
CA ILE A 46 15.85 -5.67 -8.47
C ILE A 46 16.83 -4.89 -7.59
N PRO A 47 17.88 -4.27 -8.14
CA PRO A 47 18.93 -3.63 -7.35
C PRO A 47 18.50 -2.31 -6.70
N HIS A 48 17.39 -1.73 -7.18
CA HIS A 48 16.89 -0.44 -6.71
C HIS A 48 16.01 -0.59 -5.47
N ASP A 49 16.56 -0.29 -4.30
CA ASP A 49 15.85 -0.28 -3.02
C ASP A 49 15.27 1.10 -2.66
N SER A 50 15.15 2.02 -3.64
CA SER A 50 14.58 3.35 -3.36
C SER A 50 13.14 3.22 -2.86
N ILE A 51 12.73 4.14 -1.99
CA ILE A 51 11.38 4.15 -1.42
C ILE A 51 10.29 4.25 -2.52
N PHE A 52 10.56 4.96 -3.61
CA PHE A 52 9.65 5.07 -4.76
C PHE A 52 9.41 3.71 -5.43
N PHE A 53 10.48 2.97 -5.71
CA PHE A 53 10.39 1.63 -6.30
C PHE A 53 9.73 0.63 -5.34
N LEU A 54 9.92 0.78 -4.03
CA LEU A 54 9.26 -0.04 -3.02
C LEU A 54 7.75 0.20 -2.98
N VAL A 55 7.35 1.47 -2.92
CA VAL A 55 5.93 1.86 -2.88
C VAL A 55 5.19 1.39 -4.14
N MET A 56 5.78 1.50 -5.33
CA MET A 56 5.16 1.00 -6.57
C MET A 56 4.97 -0.53 -6.59
N ARG A 57 5.75 -1.28 -5.81
CA ARG A 57 5.68 -2.75 -5.74
C ARG A 57 4.68 -3.27 -4.70
N VAL A 58 4.36 -2.46 -3.68
CA VAL A 58 3.35 -2.79 -2.65
C VAL A 58 1.99 -3.22 -3.24
N PRO A 59 1.41 -2.53 -4.25
CA PRO A 59 0.18 -2.97 -4.90
C PRO A 59 0.25 -4.39 -5.47
N ASN A 60 1.34 -4.70 -6.17
CA ASN A 60 1.51 -5.97 -6.85
C ASN A 60 1.65 -7.12 -5.85
N TYR A 61 2.48 -6.95 -4.82
CA TYR A 61 2.72 -8.01 -3.84
C TYR A 61 1.62 -8.10 -2.80
N GLY A 62 1.22 -6.98 -2.19
CA GLY A 62 0.15 -6.94 -1.20
C GLY A 62 -1.20 -7.38 -1.78
N GLY A 63 -1.53 -6.91 -2.98
CA GLY A 63 -2.72 -7.35 -3.71
C GLY A 63 -2.71 -8.84 -4.03
N ALA A 64 -1.57 -9.39 -4.47
CA ALA A 64 -1.46 -10.83 -4.77
C ALA A 64 -1.52 -11.70 -3.50
N LEU A 65 -0.96 -11.22 -2.39
CA LEU A 65 -1.00 -11.91 -1.12
C LEU A 65 -2.40 -11.94 -0.48
N LEU A 66 -3.23 -10.94 -0.80
CA LEU A 66 -4.63 -10.84 -0.36
C LEU A 66 -5.61 -11.57 -1.30
N TRP A 67 -5.37 -11.53 -2.61
CA TRP A 67 -6.31 -12.02 -3.61
C TRP A 67 -5.67 -13.00 -4.59
N GLN A 68 -6.01 -14.29 -4.45
CA GLN A 68 -5.52 -15.37 -5.32
C GLN A 68 -5.83 -15.16 -6.82
N TRP A 69 -7.03 -14.68 -7.17
CA TRP A 69 -7.35 -14.35 -8.56
C TRP A 69 -6.40 -13.29 -9.15
N TYR A 70 -6.11 -12.22 -8.40
CA TYR A 70 -5.14 -11.22 -8.83
C TYR A 70 -3.73 -11.81 -8.94
N ALA A 71 -3.32 -12.64 -7.96
CA ALA A 71 -2.06 -13.39 -8.03
C ALA A 71 -1.95 -14.26 -9.28
N LYS A 72 -3.04 -14.92 -9.71
CA LYS A 72 -3.10 -15.70 -10.96
C LYS A 72 -2.91 -14.81 -12.18
N ARG A 73 -3.53 -13.62 -12.21
CA ARG A 73 -3.44 -12.68 -13.34
C ARG A 73 -2.04 -12.11 -13.54
N ILE A 74 -1.29 -11.92 -12.47
CA ILE A 74 0.08 -11.39 -12.52
C ILE A 74 1.16 -12.49 -12.47
N GLY A 75 0.78 -13.77 -12.59
CA GLY A 75 1.74 -14.89 -12.65
C GLY A 75 2.49 -15.18 -11.34
N LEU A 76 1.91 -14.76 -10.21
CA LEU A 76 2.45 -14.94 -8.86
C LEU A 76 1.75 -16.03 -8.04
N ALA A 77 0.67 -16.63 -8.56
CA ALA A 77 0.00 -17.76 -7.94
C ALA A 77 0.95 -18.96 -7.76
N GLY A 78 0.87 -19.65 -6.61
CA GLY A 78 1.78 -20.75 -6.23
C GLY A 78 3.20 -20.31 -5.84
N LYS A 79 3.71 -19.21 -6.39
CA LYS A 79 5.05 -18.67 -6.08
C LYS A 79 5.10 -18.00 -4.71
N ILE A 80 4.03 -17.29 -4.34
CA ILE A 80 3.96 -16.53 -3.09
C ILE A 80 3.41 -17.32 -1.90
N GLU A 81 2.91 -18.55 -2.11
CA GLU A 81 2.29 -19.39 -1.08
C GLU A 81 3.31 -19.94 -0.08
N HIS A 82 4.58 -20.02 -0.48
CA HIS A 82 5.69 -20.50 0.34
C HIS A 82 6.25 -19.44 1.31
N PHE A 83 5.77 -18.20 1.24
CA PHE A 83 6.22 -17.15 2.16
C PHE A 83 5.60 -17.31 3.54
N ASP A 84 6.45 -17.28 4.57
CA ASP A 84 6.06 -17.26 5.98
C ASP A 84 5.03 -16.15 6.27
N GLN A 85 4.04 -16.40 7.13
CA GLN A 85 3.05 -15.39 7.52
C GLN A 85 3.68 -14.10 8.03
N ARG A 86 4.79 -14.17 8.80
CA ARG A 86 5.52 -12.99 9.28
C ARG A 86 6.10 -12.14 8.14
N PHE A 87 6.26 -12.73 6.96
CA PHE A 87 6.71 -12.06 5.75
C PHE A 87 5.56 -11.39 4.99
N ARG A 88 4.37 -12.01 4.99
CA ARG A 88 3.21 -11.55 4.20
C ARG A 88 2.54 -10.31 4.79
N TRP A 89 2.43 -10.26 6.12
CA TRP A 89 1.68 -9.21 6.83
C TRP A 89 2.13 -7.78 6.53
N PRO A 90 3.43 -7.44 6.48
CA PRO A 90 3.87 -6.08 6.16
C PRO A 90 3.40 -5.60 4.78
N PHE A 91 3.40 -6.47 3.76
CA PHE A 91 2.94 -6.13 2.42
C PHE A 91 1.42 -5.98 2.34
N ILE A 92 0.71 -6.88 3.03
CA ILE A 92 -0.76 -6.82 3.14
C ILE A 92 -1.16 -5.52 3.86
N ALA A 93 -0.53 -5.21 5.00
CA ALA A 93 -0.80 -4.01 5.77
C ALA A 93 -0.47 -2.73 4.98
N ALA A 94 0.68 -2.69 4.30
CA ALA A 94 1.05 -1.58 3.45
C ALA A 94 0.03 -1.37 2.32
N PHE A 95 -0.44 -2.45 1.68
CA PHE A 95 -1.46 -2.37 0.65
C PHE A 95 -2.81 -1.88 1.16
N LEU A 96 -3.25 -2.36 2.33
CA LEU A 96 -4.51 -1.91 2.95
C LEU A 96 -4.43 -0.45 3.38
N LEU A 97 -3.30 0.00 3.91
CA LEU A 97 -3.06 1.42 4.24
C LEU A 97 -3.08 2.30 3.00
N MET A 98 -2.52 1.82 1.88
CA MET A 98 -2.60 2.52 0.60
C MET A 98 -4.05 2.73 0.18
N LEU A 99 -4.85 1.66 0.17
CA LEU A 99 -6.28 1.71 -0.19
C LEU A 99 -7.06 2.61 0.75
N PHE A 100 -6.81 2.51 2.06
CA PHE A 100 -7.44 3.35 3.07
C PHE A 100 -7.13 4.83 2.81
N GLY A 101 -5.87 5.19 2.56
CA GLY A 101 -5.51 6.58 2.26
C GLY A 101 -6.18 7.12 0.99
N VAL A 102 -6.30 6.29 -0.06
CA VAL A 102 -7.05 6.64 -1.27
C VAL A 102 -8.53 6.86 -0.96
N LEU A 103 -9.15 5.98 -0.17
CA LEU A 103 -10.55 6.12 0.24
C LEU A 103 -10.77 7.40 1.07
N MET A 104 -9.85 7.76 1.96
CA MET A 104 -9.92 9.00 2.74
C MET A 104 -9.79 10.24 1.84
N LEU A 105 -8.95 10.21 0.80
CA LEU A 105 -8.88 11.29 -0.19
C LEU A 105 -10.18 11.40 -1.00
N ILE A 106 -10.74 10.28 -1.46
CA ILE A 106 -12.03 10.29 -2.16
C ILE A 106 -13.10 10.87 -1.24
N ALA A 107 -13.15 10.43 0.01
CA ALA A 107 -14.09 10.96 1.00
C ALA A 107 -13.89 12.46 1.23
N MET A 108 -12.65 12.95 1.27
CA MET A 108 -12.34 14.37 1.39
C MET A 108 -12.84 15.17 0.18
N VAL A 109 -12.59 14.69 -1.04
CA VAL A 109 -13.06 15.34 -2.28
C VAL A 109 -14.59 15.37 -2.34
N LEU A 110 -15.25 14.26 -1.98
CA LEU A 110 -16.71 14.21 -1.91
C LEU A 110 -17.24 15.14 -0.82
N PHE A 111 -16.63 15.15 0.35
CA PHE A 111 -17.02 16.03 1.45
C PHE A 111 -16.89 17.50 1.05
N ASP A 112 -15.79 17.90 0.40
CA ASP A 112 -15.62 19.26 -0.11
C ASP A 112 -16.70 19.61 -1.13
N HIS A 113 -16.99 18.71 -2.07
CA HIS A 113 -18.01 18.90 -3.09
C HIS A 113 -19.43 19.08 -2.52
N TYR A 114 -19.81 18.33 -1.48
CA TYR A 114 -21.17 18.36 -0.92
C TYR A 114 -21.33 19.31 0.27
N ALA A 115 -20.28 19.56 1.05
CA ALA A 115 -20.33 20.37 2.26
C ALA A 115 -19.85 21.82 2.05
N GLY A 116 -19.30 22.15 0.87
CA GLY A 116 -18.95 23.51 0.46
C GLY A 116 -17.86 24.11 1.34
N ILE A 117 -16.61 23.67 1.16
CA ILE A 117 -15.45 24.34 1.76
C ILE A 117 -14.84 25.35 0.77
N THR A 118 -15.32 25.33 -0.48
CA THR A 118 -15.16 26.37 -1.50
C THR A 118 -16.50 27.03 -1.85
#